data_AF-W4PIV8-F1
#
_entry.id   AF-W4PIV8-F1
#
_cell.length_a   1.000
_cell.length_b   1.000
_cell.length_c   1.000
_cell.angle_alpha   90.00
_cell.angle_beta   90.00
_cell.angle_gamma   90.00
#
_symmetry.space_group_name_H-M   'P 1'
#
loop_
_entity.id
_entity.type
_entity.pdbx_description
1 polymer ?
#
loop_
_entity_poly.entity_id
_entity_poly.type
_entity_poly.pdbx_seq_one_letter_code
_entity_poly.pdbx_strand_id
1 'polypeptide(L)'
;MFRQKRFRRRYSFNPNQDIVIEDFYPDSGGIATPMIIEGKNFGADTTGLSVYFVDEDQVRRKGGLVSSNGEKLYVYVPSGLTYKRNIDLVVERKMPGKEEVYSGKSSHPFIYKTQTSVTTVIGQVSTDPQPTKAADLNSTTLSAPGFICLDDEDNIFIVERTFDSGSAEKGGDIYCKKTDGNGSSGNVLKASLTRKDVVLLSENQIERPNAPAFSDEKGLETVYVPADLGMHYLAMAKALDYQPVNCWR
;
A
#
# COMPACT_ATOMS: atom_id res chain seq x y z
N MET A 1 -27.56 -34.65 43.99
CA MET A 1 -26.30 -34.27 43.32
C MET A 1 -26.37 -32.79 42.98
N PHE A 2 -25.78 -31.93 43.84
CA PHE A 2 -25.84 -30.47 43.68
C PHE A 2 -24.98 -30.03 42.47
N ARG A 3 -25.60 -29.42 41.46
CA ARG A 3 -24.89 -28.69 40.41
C ARG A 3 -24.41 -27.36 40.98
N GLN A 4 -23.11 -27.28 41.25
CA GLN A 4 -22.43 -26.06 41.68
C GLN A 4 -22.47 -25.04 40.52
N LYS A 5 -23.37 -24.04 40.62
CA LYS A 5 -23.34 -22.85 39.74
C LYS A 5 -22.02 -22.12 40.03
N ARG A 6 -21.02 -22.26 39.16
CA ARG A 6 -19.85 -21.37 39.16
C ARG A 6 -20.34 -19.94 38.88
N PHE A 7 -20.43 -19.11 39.91
CA PHE A 7 -20.57 -17.67 39.76
C PHE A 7 -19.31 -17.15 39.06
N ARG A 8 -19.39 -16.93 37.74
CA ARG A 8 -18.42 -16.07 37.06
C ARG A 8 -18.69 -14.65 37.57
N ARG A 9 -17.74 -14.05 38.32
CA ARG A 9 -17.77 -12.60 38.57
C ARG A 9 -17.82 -11.91 37.21
N ARG A 10 -18.94 -11.29 36.87
CA ARG A 10 -19.05 -10.42 35.69
C ARG A 10 -18.42 -9.09 36.08
N TYR A 11 -17.21 -8.84 35.59
CA TYR A 11 -16.60 -7.52 35.69
C TYR A 11 -17.37 -6.56 34.80
N SER A 12 -18.23 -5.74 35.40
CA SER A 12 -18.95 -4.68 34.71
C SER A 12 -18.07 -3.44 34.54
N PHE A 13 -18.28 -2.71 33.47
CA PHE A 13 -17.71 -1.38 33.31
C PHE A 13 -18.24 -0.42 34.39
N ASN A 14 -17.36 0.40 34.96
CA ASN A 14 -17.67 1.45 35.92
C ASN A 14 -17.34 2.83 35.33
N PRO A 15 -18.35 3.67 35.05
CA PRO A 15 -18.15 5.02 34.48
C PRO A 15 -17.37 5.99 35.37
N ASN A 16 -17.29 5.70 36.68
CA ASN A 16 -16.59 6.55 37.65
C ASN A 16 -15.11 6.14 37.83
N GLN A 17 -14.61 5.27 36.96
CA GLN A 17 -13.24 4.78 36.98
C GLN A 17 -12.64 4.91 35.58
N ASP A 18 -11.36 5.21 35.51
CA ASP A 18 -10.65 5.29 34.24
C ASP A 18 -10.48 3.90 33.62
N ILE A 19 -10.39 3.87 32.29
CA ILE A 19 -9.88 2.71 31.57
C ILE A 19 -8.36 2.77 31.66
N VAL A 20 -7.74 1.71 32.18
CA VAL A 20 -6.29 1.63 32.33
C VAL A 20 -5.78 0.46 31.53
N ILE A 21 -4.77 0.69 30.71
CA ILE A 21 -3.97 -0.36 30.08
C ILE A 21 -2.71 -0.51 30.93
N GLU A 22 -2.54 -1.67 31.54
CA GLU A 22 -1.39 -1.97 32.40
C GLU A 22 -0.23 -2.55 31.60
N ASP A 23 -0.51 -3.52 30.72
CA ASP A 23 0.47 -4.18 29.87
C ASP A 23 -0.22 -4.84 28.66
N PHE A 24 0.55 -5.39 27.72
CA PHE A 24 0.05 -6.20 26.62
C PHE A 24 1.11 -7.19 26.14
N TYR A 25 0.66 -8.32 25.59
CA TYR A 25 1.53 -9.36 25.06
C TYR A 25 1.00 -9.94 23.74
N PRO A 26 1.84 -10.14 22.71
CA PRO A 26 3.25 -9.76 22.66
C PRO A 26 3.46 -8.24 22.54
N ASP A 27 4.66 -7.77 22.90
CA ASP A 27 5.08 -6.37 22.78
C ASP A 27 5.32 -5.93 21.32
N SER A 28 5.32 -6.89 20.39
CA SER A 28 5.67 -6.70 18.99
C SER A 28 5.01 -7.72 18.06
N GLY A 29 4.75 -7.33 16.82
CA GLY A 29 4.07 -8.19 15.85
C GLY A 29 3.63 -7.47 14.58
N GLY A 30 3.27 -8.24 13.56
CA GLY A 30 2.74 -7.71 12.30
C GLY A 30 1.22 -7.79 12.23
N ILE A 31 0.68 -7.57 11.03
CA ILE A 31 -0.73 -7.77 10.70
C ILE A 31 -1.26 -9.12 11.25
N ALA A 32 -2.47 -9.09 11.80
CA ALA A 32 -3.16 -10.27 12.34
C ALA A 32 -2.44 -11.00 13.48
N THR A 33 -1.43 -10.38 14.12
CA THR A 33 -0.83 -10.94 15.34
C THR A 33 -1.91 -10.98 16.45
N PRO A 34 -2.15 -12.14 17.09
CA PRO A 34 -3.01 -12.21 18.26
C PRO A 34 -2.32 -11.55 19.46
N MET A 35 -3.07 -10.70 20.17
CA MET A 35 -2.59 -9.91 21.29
C MET A 35 -3.57 -10.00 22.46
N ILE A 36 -3.02 -10.04 23.67
CA ILE A 36 -3.73 -9.84 24.92
C ILE A 36 -3.36 -8.47 25.46
N ILE A 37 -4.36 -7.64 25.75
CA ILE A 37 -4.17 -6.37 26.48
C ILE A 37 -4.68 -6.57 27.89
N GLU A 38 -3.84 -6.30 28.88
CA GLU A 38 -4.16 -6.39 30.31
C GLU A 38 -4.41 -5.00 30.89
N GLY A 39 -5.33 -4.91 31.84
CA GLY A 39 -5.65 -3.66 32.49
C GLY A 39 -6.91 -3.74 33.31
N LYS A 40 -7.59 -2.59 33.42
CA LYS A 40 -8.71 -2.42 34.35
C LYS A 40 -9.88 -1.74 33.68
N ASN A 41 -11.06 -2.08 34.21
CA ASN A 41 -12.31 -1.43 33.90
C ASN A 41 -12.67 -1.48 32.40
N PHE A 42 -12.33 -2.55 31.69
CA PHE A 42 -12.76 -2.72 30.30
C PHE A 42 -14.24 -3.10 30.19
N GLY A 43 -14.77 -3.76 31.23
CA GLY A 43 -16.08 -4.43 31.23
C GLY A 43 -16.09 -5.72 30.40
N ALA A 44 -16.89 -6.71 30.79
CA ALA A 44 -16.87 -8.06 30.23
C ALA A 44 -17.62 -8.22 28.89
N ASP A 45 -18.45 -7.25 28.49
CA ASP A 45 -19.06 -7.22 27.17
C ASP A 45 -18.29 -6.29 26.23
N THR A 46 -18.30 -6.63 24.94
CA THR A 46 -17.63 -5.87 23.87
C THR A 46 -18.50 -4.77 23.28
N THR A 47 -19.74 -4.58 23.75
CA THR A 47 -20.65 -3.58 23.20
C THR A 47 -20.12 -2.18 23.48
N GLY A 48 -19.91 -1.41 22.40
CA GLY A 48 -19.33 -0.06 22.51
C GLY A 48 -17.86 -0.02 22.89
N LEU A 49 -17.19 -1.18 23.04
CA LEU A 49 -15.75 -1.29 23.29
C LEU A 49 -14.99 -1.31 21.95
N SER A 50 -13.89 -0.58 21.87
CA SER A 50 -13.01 -0.55 20.70
C SER A 50 -11.57 -0.44 21.14
N VAL A 51 -10.68 -1.09 20.39
CA VAL A 51 -9.23 -0.97 20.55
C VAL A 51 -8.72 -0.31 19.29
N TYR A 52 -7.92 0.73 19.43
CA TYR A 52 -7.26 1.43 18.35
C TYR A 52 -5.75 1.30 18.46
N PHE A 53 -5.14 1.17 17.31
CA PHE A 53 -3.71 1.21 17.08
C PHE A 53 -3.44 2.56 16.42
N VAL A 54 -2.69 3.43 17.11
CA VAL A 54 -2.47 4.82 16.71
C VAL A 54 -1.00 5.02 16.43
N ASP A 55 -0.66 5.44 15.22
CA ASP A 55 0.72 5.73 14.85
C ASP A 55 1.16 7.15 15.23
N GLU A 56 2.43 7.45 14.97
CA GLU A 56 3.02 8.75 15.30
C GLU A 56 2.37 9.92 14.53
N ASP A 57 1.76 9.66 13.36
CA ASP A 57 1.01 10.66 12.57
C ASP A 57 -0.45 10.79 13.02
N GLN A 58 -0.83 10.16 14.14
CA GLN A 58 -2.18 10.12 14.68
C GLN A 58 -3.18 9.42 13.77
N VAL A 59 -2.73 8.58 12.83
CA VAL A 59 -3.61 7.73 12.04
C VAL A 59 -4.09 6.59 12.92
N ARG A 60 -5.42 6.47 13.03
CA ARG A 60 -6.07 5.50 13.92
C ARG A 60 -6.59 4.32 13.12
N ARG A 61 -6.19 3.11 13.50
CA ARG A 61 -6.73 1.85 12.94
C ARG A 61 -7.42 1.05 14.02
N LYS A 62 -8.65 0.60 13.74
CA LYS A 62 -9.42 -0.19 14.68
C LYS A 62 -8.92 -1.64 14.68
N GLY A 63 -8.49 -2.12 15.84
CA GLY A 63 -8.07 -3.50 16.06
C GLY A 63 -9.25 -4.48 16.01
N GLY A 64 -8.95 -5.73 15.69
CA GLY A 64 -9.93 -6.82 15.67
C GLY A 64 -10.24 -7.31 17.07
N LEU A 65 -11.03 -6.55 17.85
CA LEU A 65 -11.46 -6.94 19.19
C LEU A 65 -12.33 -8.20 19.12
N VAL A 66 -11.90 -9.27 19.78
CA VAL A 66 -12.59 -10.57 19.81
C VAL A 66 -13.42 -10.74 21.08
N SER A 67 -12.83 -10.44 22.23
CA SER A 67 -13.49 -10.65 23.52
C SER A 67 -12.88 -9.80 24.63
N SER A 68 -13.64 -9.63 25.71
CA SER A 68 -13.20 -9.04 26.97
C SER A 68 -13.65 -9.92 28.13
N ASN A 69 -12.86 -9.96 29.21
CA ASN A 69 -13.31 -10.47 30.51
C ASN A 69 -13.44 -9.38 31.59
N GLY A 70 -13.18 -8.12 31.22
CA GLY A 70 -13.20 -6.94 32.09
C GLY A 70 -11.82 -6.42 32.52
N GLU A 71 -10.81 -7.31 32.56
CA GLU A 71 -9.42 -6.98 32.88
C GLU A 71 -8.46 -7.35 31.74
N LYS A 72 -8.89 -8.23 30.82
CA LYS A 72 -8.13 -8.62 29.64
C LYS A 72 -8.98 -8.52 28.38
N LEU A 73 -8.35 -8.06 27.31
CA LEU A 73 -8.89 -8.04 25.95
C LEU A 73 -8.11 -9.02 25.09
N TYR A 74 -8.82 -9.79 24.27
CA TYR A 74 -8.21 -10.55 23.18
C TYR A 74 -8.50 -9.83 21.86
N VAL A 75 -7.45 -9.48 21.13
CA VAL A 75 -7.50 -8.57 19.97
C VAL A 75 -6.50 -9.03 18.91
N TYR A 76 -6.84 -8.83 17.63
CA TYR A 76 -5.89 -8.94 16.53
C TYR A 76 -5.37 -7.57 16.10
N VAL A 77 -4.07 -7.49 15.84
CA VAL A 77 -3.42 -6.31 15.24
C VAL A 77 -4.02 -6.06 13.85
N PRO A 78 -4.49 -4.83 13.54
CA PRO A 78 -5.17 -4.54 12.29
C PRO A 78 -4.22 -4.50 11.09
N SER A 79 -4.80 -4.60 9.89
CA SER A 79 -4.12 -4.28 8.63
C SER A 79 -4.02 -2.76 8.43
N GLY A 80 -3.18 -2.35 7.48
CA GLY A 80 -3.11 -0.94 7.06
C GLY A 80 -2.52 0.01 8.11
N LEU A 81 -1.77 -0.51 9.07
CA LEU A 81 -0.85 0.28 9.88
C LEU A 81 0.31 0.76 9.01
N THR A 82 0.86 1.92 9.36
CA THR A 82 1.97 2.57 8.66
C THR A 82 3.28 1.77 8.74
N TYR A 83 4.32 2.23 8.04
CA TYR A 83 5.67 1.67 8.15
C TYR A 83 6.37 2.02 9.48
N LYS A 84 5.80 2.97 10.24
CA LYS A 84 6.31 3.39 11.55
C LYS A 84 6.15 2.29 12.58
N ARG A 85 7.17 2.15 13.43
CA ARG A 85 7.29 1.03 14.37
C ARG A 85 6.50 1.24 15.65
N ASN A 86 6.47 2.46 16.19
CA ASN A 86 5.86 2.72 17.49
C ASN A 86 4.36 2.96 17.31
N ILE A 87 3.55 2.07 17.87
CA ILE A 87 2.11 2.14 17.81
C ILE A 87 1.53 2.20 19.22
N ASP A 88 0.83 3.29 19.54
CA ASP A 88 0.11 3.42 20.79
C ASP A 88 -1.17 2.59 20.76
N LEU A 89 -1.48 1.91 21.87
CA LEU A 89 -2.76 1.24 22.05
C LEU A 89 -3.71 2.17 22.79
N VAL A 90 -4.91 2.34 22.24
CA VAL A 90 -5.98 3.12 22.85
C VAL A 90 -7.22 2.25 22.97
N VAL A 91 -7.68 2.02 24.20
CA VAL A 91 -8.95 1.34 24.46
C VAL A 91 -10.01 2.40 24.72
N GLU A 92 -11.10 2.36 23.97
CA GLU A 92 -12.24 3.27 24.12
C GLU A 92 -13.52 2.50 24.39
N ARG A 93 -14.37 3.06 25.25
CA ARG A 93 -15.71 2.54 25.49
C ARG A 93 -16.74 3.66 25.39
N LYS A 94 -17.77 3.43 24.57
CA LYS A 94 -18.95 4.28 24.47
C LYS A 94 -20.17 3.57 25.04
N MET A 95 -20.87 4.22 25.97
CA MET A 95 -22.12 3.67 26.51
C MET A 95 -23.29 3.91 25.54
N PRO A 96 -24.20 2.94 25.35
CA PRO A 96 -25.41 3.13 24.56
C PRO A 96 -26.20 4.35 25.04
N GLY A 97 -26.55 5.26 24.13
CA GLY A 97 -27.33 6.45 24.44
C GLY A 97 -26.58 7.57 25.17
N LYS A 98 -25.26 7.46 25.35
CA LYS A 98 -24.40 8.53 25.89
C LYS A 98 -23.38 8.98 24.84
N GLU A 99 -23.08 10.28 24.85
CA GLU A 99 -22.04 10.85 23.98
C GLU A 99 -20.63 10.63 24.53
N GLU A 100 -20.50 10.52 25.85
CA GLU A 100 -19.23 10.36 26.55
C GLU A 100 -18.47 9.10 26.10
N VAL A 101 -17.18 9.27 25.85
CA VAL A 101 -16.23 8.20 25.50
C VAL A 101 -15.20 8.11 26.60
N TYR A 102 -15.13 6.95 27.24
CA TYR A 102 -14.08 6.64 28.21
C TYR A 102 -12.90 6.06 27.45
N SER A 103 -11.69 6.51 27.75
CA SER A 103 -10.50 6.08 27.03
C SER A 103 -9.32 5.82 27.96
N GLY A 104 -8.49 4.85 27.59
CA GLY A 104 -7.21 4.56 28.22
C GLY A 104 -6.15 4.33 27.16
N LYS A 105 -4.94 4.83 27.40
CA LYS A 105 -3.79 4.70 26.51
C LYS A 105 -2.70 3.84 27.15
N SER A 106 -1.97 3.06 26.35
CA SER A 106 -0.84 2.29 26.83
C SER A 106 0.30 3.19 27.31
N SER A 107 1.06 2.70 28.29
CA SER A 107 2.22 3.41 28.85
C SER A 107 3.45 3.35 27.96
N HIS A 108 3.55 2.33 27.11
CA HIS A 108 4.59 2.15 26.10
C HIS A 108 3.98 1.69 24.77
N PRO A 109 4.68 1.91 23.63
CA PRO A 109 4.18 1.53 22.33
C PRO A 109 4.31 0.02 22.10
N PHE A 110 3.40 -0.51 21.29
CA PHE A 110 3.55 -1.80 20.62
C PHE A 110 4.47 -1.62 19.40
N ILE A 111 5.42 -2.53 19.22
CA ILE A 111 6.37 -2.47 18.09
C ILE A 111 5.79 -3.21 16.88
N TYR A 112 5.24 -2.44 15.95
CA TYR A 112 4.72 -2.99 14.71
C TYR A 112 5.86 -3.47 13.80
N LYS A 113 5.81 -4.76 13.46
CA LYS A 113 6.71 -5.41 12.52
C LYS A 113 6.02 -5.43 11.17
N THR A 114 6.39 -4.49 10.31
CA THR A 114 5.90 -4.43 8.94
C THR A 114 6.23 -5.75 8.23
N GLN A 115 5.18 -6.40 7.74
CA GLN A 115 5.34 -7.46 6.76
C GLN A 115 5.25 -6.80 5.39
N THR A 116 6.31 -6.92 4.60
CA THR A 116 6.29 -6.43 3.22
C THR A 116 5.59 -7.48 2.37
N SER A 117 4.45 -7.13 1.78
CA SER A 117 3.80 -7.95 0.76
C SER A 117 4.08 -7.36 -0.61
N VAL A 118 4.47 -8.20 -1.57
CA VAL A 118 4.56 -7.82 -2.97
C VAL A 118 3.20 -8.05 -3.61
N THR A 119 2.65 -7.02 -4.24
CA THR A 119 1.42 -7.09 -5.03
C THR A 119 1.69 -6.54 -6.42
N THR A 120 1.01 -7.09 -7.43
CA THR A 120 1.04 -6.52 -8.77
C THR A 120 0.23 -5.22 -8.79
N VAL A 121 0.86 -4.14 -9.24
CA VAL A 121 0.19 -2.84 -9.39
C VAL A 121 -0.45 -2.73 -10.78
N ILE A 122 0.31 -3.04 -11.83
CA ILE A 122 -0.12 -3.01 -13.24
C ILE A 122 0.52 -4.21 -13.95
N GLY A 123 -0.17 -4.73 -14.97
CA GLY A 123 0.35 -5.77 -15.86
C GLY A 123 -0.29 -7.12 -15.59
N GLN A 124 -0.95 -7.68 -16.60
CA GLN A 124 -1.39 -9.07 -16.57
C GLN A 124 -0.25 -10.01 -16.98
N VAL A 125 -0.18 -11.16 -16.30
CA VAL A 125 0.77 -12.22 -16.63
C VAL A 125 0.20 -13.07 -17.76
N SER A 126 1.03 -13.36 -18.76
CA SER A 126 0.73 -14.30 -19.85
C SER A 126 1.86 -15.33 -19.97
N THR A 127 1.51 -16.55 -20.37
CA THR A 127 2.50 -17.60 -20.71
C THR A 127 3.17 -17.36 -22.06
N ASP A 128 2.50 -16.62 -22.94
CA ASP A 128 2.98 -16.28 -24.29
C ASP A 128 3.31 -14.78 -24.38
N PRO A 129 4.23 -14.38 -25.28
CA PRO A 129 4.48 -12.98 -25.57
C PRO A 129 3.17 -12.25 -25.93
N GLN A 130 2.88 -11.17 -25.20
CA GLN A 130 1.65 -10.40 -25.35
C GLN A 130 1.94 -8.98 -25.87
N PRO A 131 1.00 -8.36 -26.61
CA PRO A 131 1.09 -6.95 -26.96
C PRO A 131 1.00 -6.05 -25.72
N THR A 132 1.55 -4.85 -25.82
CA THR A 132 1.28 -3.79 -24.84
C THR A 132 -0.10 -3.21 -25.11
N LYS A 133 -1.02 -3.30 -24.15
CA LYS A 133 -2.37 -2.73 -24.26
C LYS A 133 -2.69 -1.96 -22.99
N ALA A 134 -2.70 -0.64 -23.09
CA ALA A 134 -3.09 0.25 -22.00
C ALA A 134 -4.61 0.21 -21.80
N ALA A 135 -5.05 0.06 -20.55
CA ALA A 135 -6.46 0.03 -20.16
C ALA A 135 -6.57 0.54 -18.70
N ASP A 136 -7.29 -0.16 -17.83
CA ASP A 136 -7.21 0.08 -16.38
C ASP A 136 -6.03 -0.67 -15.74
N LEU A 137 -5.78 -0.45 -14.45
CA LEU A 137 -4.69 -1.12 -13.71
C LEU A 137 -4.80 -2.66 -13.72
N ASN A 138 -6.02 -3.20 -13.84
CA ASN A 138 -6.28 -4.63 -13.73
C ASN A 138 -6.18 -5.36 -15.09
N SER A 139 -6.39 -4.65 -16.19
CA SER A 139 -6.51 -5.20 -17.54
C SER A 139 -5.36 -4.81 -18.48
N THR A 140 -4.50 -3.89 -18.06
CA THR A 140 -3.32 -3.50 -18.85
C THR A 140 -2.36 -4.68 -19.02
N THR A 141 -1.89 -4.88 -20.26
CA THR A 141 -0.79 -5.80 -20.58
C THR A 141 0.47 -5.01 -20.92
N LEU A 142 1.61 -5.51 -20.46
CA LEU A 142 2.94 -4.98 -20.77
C LEU A 142 3.72 -6.08 -21.48
N SER A 143 4.42 -5.71 -22.55
CA SER A 143 5.19 -6.64 -23.37
C SER A 143 6.64 -6.77 -22.92
N ALA A 144 7.27 -5.65 -22.55
CA ALA A 144 8.69 -5.60 -22.21
C ALA A 144 9.04 -4.41 -21.28
N PRO A 145 8.40 -4.29 -20.10
CA PRO A 145 8.70 -3.21 -19.15
C PRO A 145 10.14 -3.31 -18.64
N GLY A 146 10.89 -2.21 -18.77
CA GLY A 146 12.32 -2.18 -18.49
C GLY A 146 12.73 -1.12 -17.46
N PHE A 147 12.07 0.03 -17.49
CA PHE A 147 12.41 1.15 -16.63
C PHE A 147 11.18 1.90 -16.17
N ILE A 148 11.29 2.56 -15.02
CA ILE A 148 10.22 3.36 -14.44
C ILE A 148 10.75 4.65 -13.83
N CYS A 149 9.89 5.66 -13.75
CA CYS A 149 10.03 6.79 -12.84
C CYS A 149 8.66 7.21 -12.30
N LEU A 150 8.66 8.03 -11.26
CA LEU A 150 7.45 8.64 -10.70
C LEU A 150 7.46 10.15 -11.00
N ASP A 151 6.29 10.74 -11.18
CA ASP A 151 6.13 12.20 -11.10
C ASP A 151 5.81 12.65 -9.67
N ASP A 152 5.58 13.95 -9.50
CA ASP A 152 5.19 14.60 -8.24
C ASP A 152 3.76 14.26 -7.77
N GLU A 153 3.03 13.44 -8.52
CA GLU A 153 1.66 12.98 -8.22
C GLU A 153 1.56 11.46 -8.06
N ASP A 154 2.71 10.79 -7.88
CA ASP A 154 2.83 9.33 -7.77
C ASP A 154 2.32 8.56 -9.01
N ASN A 155 2.22 9.22 -10.17
CA ASN A 155 1.95 8.51 -11.42
C ASN A 155 3.22 7.75 -11.86
N ILE A 156 3.03 6.51 -12.31
CA ILE A 156 4.13 5.62 -12.72
C ILE A 156 4.31 5.73 -14.21
N PHE A 157 5.47 6.22 -14.64
CA PHE A 157 5.88 6.17 -16.04
C PHE A 157 6.63 4.87 -16.29
N ILE A 158 6.21 4.13 -17.30
CA ILE A 158 6.75 2.81 -17.65
C ILE A 158 7.33 2.92 -19.05
N VAL A 159 8.62 2.61 -19.18
CA VAL A 159 9.32 2.54 -20.45
C VAL A 159 9.53 1.07 -20.81
N GLU A 160 9.08 0.70 -21.99
CA GLU A 160 9.29 -0.63 -22.56
C GLU A 160 10.29 -0.57 -23.71
N ARG A 161 11.16 -1.57 -23.79
CA ARG A 161 12.05 -1.78 -24.93
C ARG A 161 12.43 -3.24 -25.08
N THR A 162 12.94 -3.60 -26.25
CA THR A 162 13.49 -4.94 -26.46
C THR A 162 14.80 -5.11 -25.68
N PHE A 163 14.90 -6.21 -24.92
CA PHE A 163 16.08 -6.61 -24.16
C PHE A 163 16.70 -7.85 -24.78
N ASP A 164 17.86 -7.67 -25.40
CA ASP A 164 18.63 -8.73 -26.00
C ASP A 164 19.46 -9.40 -24.90
N SER A 165 19.06 -10.60 -24.45
CA SER A 165 19.82 -11.37 -23.45
C SER A 165 20.88 -12.24 -24.11
N GLY A 166 20.73 -12.51 -25.41
CA GLY A 166 21.70 -13.24 -26.24
C GLY A 166 21.96 -14.69 -25.80
N SER A 167 21.16 -15.22 -24.86
CA SER A 167 21.33 -16.54 -24.29
C SER A 167 19.98 -17.21 -24.05
N ALA A 168 19.72 -18.29 -24.79
CA ALA A 168 18.54 -19.12 -24.58
C ALA A 168 18.49 -19.72 -23.16
N GLU A 169 19.66 -19.91 -22.52
CA GLU A 169 19.76 -20.40 -21.15
C GLU A 169 19.30 -19.37 -20.10
N LYS A 170 19.29 -18.08 -20.45
CA LYS A 170 18.84 -16.97 -19.57
C LYS A 170 17.37 -16.57 -19.81
N GLY A 171 16.61 -17.37 -20.55
CA GLY A 171 15.20 -17.09 -20.85
C GLY A 171 14.96 -16.38 -22.18
N GLY A 172 15.99 -16.17 -23.00
CA GLY A 172 15.86 -15.58 -24.33
C GLY A 172 15.65 -14.05 -24.33
N ASP A 173 15.46 -13.48 -25.51
CA ASP A 173 15.23 -12.04 -25.66
C ASP A 173 13.79 -11.67 -25.32
N ILE A 174 13.60 -10.52 -24.67
CA ILE A 174 12.27 -9.99 -24.37
C ILE A 174 11.95 -8.94 -25.42
N TYR A 175 10.94 -9.20 -26.25
CA TYR A 175 10.59 -8.34 -27.37
C TYR A 175 9.51 -7.33 -26.99
N CYS A 176 9.80 -6.04 -27.17
CA CYS A 176 8.78 -5.00 -27.04
C CYS A 176 7.79 -5.10 -28.20
N LYS A 177 6.50 -5.01 -27.88
CA LYS A 177 5.39 -5.14 -28.83
C LYS A 177 4.53 -3.89 -28.80
N LYS A 178 4.03 -3.53 -29.98
CA LYS A 178 2.95 -2.55 -30.14
C LYS A 178 1.61 -3.15 -29.71
N THR A 179 0.59 -2.30 -29.64
CA THR A 179 -0.81 -2.64 -29.41
C THR A 179 -1.38 -3.64 -30.42
N ASP A 180 -0.91 -3.56 -31.66
CA ASP A 180 -1.27 -4.46 -32.77
C ASP A 180 -0.54 -5.82 -32.74
N GLY A 181 0.40 -6.03 -31.80
CA GLY A 181 1.21 -7.24 -31.68
C GLY A 181 2.48 -7.28 -32.54
N ASN A 182 2.70 -6.29 -33.39
CA ASN A 182 3.96 -6.17 -34.13
C ASN A 182 5.10 -5.68 -33.22
N GLY A 183 6.35 -5.80 -33.68
CA GLY A 183 7.50 -5.29 -32.94
C GLY A 183 7.44 -3.77 -32.71
N SER A 184 7.92 -3.33 -31.55
CA SER A 184 8.13 -1.93 -31.20
C SER A 184 9.60 -1.69 -30.85
N SER A 185 10.16 -0.57 -31.30
CA SER A 185 11.46 -0.07 -30.85
C SER A 185 11.41 0.46 -29.40
N GLY A 186 10.21 0.73 -28.89
CA GLY A 186 9.94 1.04 -27.50
C GLY A 186 8.62 1.77 -27.31
N ASN A 187 8.05 1.64 -26.11
CA ASN A 187 6.80 2.28 -25.72
C ASN A 187 6.99 3.08 -24.42
N VAL A 188 6.13 4.09 -24.22
CA VAL A 188 6.04 4.82 -22.95
C VAL A 188 4.60 4.85 -22.50
N LEU A 189 4.35 4.42 -21.27
CA LEU A 189 3.03 4.44 -20.63
C LEU A 189 3.06 5.29 -19.38
N LYS A 190 1.91 5.83 -18.99
CA LYS A 190 1.68 6.45 -17.69
C LYS A 190 0.53 5.76 -17.00
N ALA A 191 0.75 5.26 -15.79
CA ALA A 191 -0.28 4.70 -14.95
C ALA A 191 -0.58 5.63 -13.78
N SER A 192 -1.86 5.92 -13.54
CA SER A 192 -2.31 6.71 -12.40
C SER A 192 -3.00 5.81 -11.38
N LEU A 193 -2.47 5.74 -10.16
CA LEU A 193 -3.08 4.95 -9.09
C LEU A 193 -4.37 5.59 -8.56
N THR A 194 -4.45 6.92 -8.63
CA THR A 194 -5.62 7.69 -8.22
C THR A 194 -6.77 7.53 -9.21
N ARG A 195 -6.49 7.67 -10.51
CA ARG A 195 -7.51 7.54 -11.57
C ARG A 195 -7.79 6.09 -11.95
N LYS A 196 -6.90 5.17 -11.57
CA LYS A 196 -6.95 3.74 -11.89
C LYS A 196 -6.93 3.45 -13.39
N ASP A 197 -6.28 4.31 -14.16
CA ASP A 197 -6.10 4.21 -15.60
C ASP A 197 -4.63 4.08 -15.98
N VAL A 198 -4.38 3.50 -17.16
CA VAL A 198 -3.09 3.47 -17.83
C VAL A 198 -3.28 4.04 -19.22
N VAL A 199 -2.40 4.95 -19.62
CA VAL A 199 -2.41 5.60 -20.92
C VAL A 199 -1.11 5.29 -21.65
N LEU A 200 -1.22 4.87 -22.91
CA LEU A 200 -0.08 4.77 -23.81
C LEU A 200 0.27 6.17 -24.31
N LEU A 201 1.38 6.73 -23.85
CA LEU A 201 1.83 8.07 -24.22
C LEU A 201 2.58 8.06 -25.56
N SER A 202 3.43 7.06 -25.77
CA SER A 202 4.22 6.91 -26.99
C SER A 202 4.31 5.44 -27.38
N GLU A 203 4.12 5.15 -28.67
CA GLU A 203 4.28 3.82 -29.25
C GLU A 203 5.25 3.90 -30.44
N ASN A 204 6.39 3.22 -30.34
CA ASN A 204 7.37 3.11 -31.41
C ASN A 204 7.87 4.48 -31.96
N GLN A 205 7.90 5.53 -31.13
CA GLN A 205 8.38 6.86 -31.54
C GLN A 205 9.81 7.17 -31.14
N ILE A 206 10.43 6.30 -30.34
CA ILE A 206 11.80 6.45 -29.83
C ILE A 206 12.53 5.12 -29.98
N GLU A 207 13.76 5.17 -30.47
CA GLU A 207 14.56 3.97 -30.67
C GLU A 207 15.25 3.56 -29.38
N ARG A 208 14.93 2.37 -28.88
CA ARG A 208 15.50 1.80 -27.64
C ARG A 208 15.45 2.81 -26.48
N PRO A 209 14.26 3.25 -26.04
CA PRO A 209 14.16 4.19 -24.94
C PRO A 209 14.83 3.60 -23.69
N ASN A 210 15.54 4.44 -22.95
CA ASN A 210 16.25 4.09 -21.73
C ASN A 210 15.54 4.73 -20.52
N ALA A 211 16.13 4.62 -19.34
CA ALA A 211 15.51 4.97 -18.07
C ALA A 211 14.93 6.39 -18.08
N PRO A 212 13.63 6.54 -17.80
CA PRO A 212 13.00 7.84 -17.73
C PRO A 212 13.45 8.59 -16.46
N ALA A 213 13.40 9.92 -16.50
CA ALA A 213 13.59 10.77 -15.35
C ALA A 213 12.54 11.86 -15.30
N PHE A 214 12.08 12.22 -14.11
CA PHE A 214 11.17 13.33 -13.87
C PHE A 214 11.94 14.52 -13.30
N SER A 215 11.65 15.71 -13.83
CA SER A 215 12.06 16.99 -13.26
C SER A 215 10.90 17.56 -12.45
N ASP A 216 11.12 17.89 -11.18
CA ASP A 216 10.16 18.56 -10.29
C ASP A 216 10.37 20.09 -10.25
N GLU A 217 11.22 20.63 -11.14
CA GLU A 217 11.43 22.06 -11.28
C GLU A 217 10.11 22.77 -11.57
N LYS A 218 9.75 23.70 -10.69
CA LYS A 218 8.44 24.35 -10.69
C LYS A 218 8.16 25.07 -12.01
N GLY A 219 7.07 24.71 -12.69
CA GLY A 219 6.68 25.24 -13.99
C GLY A 219 7.41 24.62 -15.18
N LEU A 220 8.31 23.66 -14.94
CA LEU A 220 9.03 22.88 -15.94
C LEU A 220 8.90 21.36 -15.65
N GLU A 221 7.85 20.96 -14.92
CA GLU A 221 7.62 19.58 -14.54
C GLU A 221 7.49 18.71 -15.79
N THR A 222 8.45 17.82 -15.99
CA THR A 222 8.62 17.13 -17.28
C THR A 222 9.22 15.75 -17.07
N VAL A 223 8.67 14.75 -17.75
CA VAL A 223 9.29 13.44 -17.90
C VAL A 223 10.15 13.43 -19.15
N TYR A 224 11.41 13.03 -18.99
CA TYR A 224 12.36 12.84 -20.07
C TYR A 224 12.63 11.36 -20.27
N VAL A 225 12.51 10.88 -21.51
CA VAL A 225 12.86 9.50 -21.88
C VAL A 225 13.98 9.56 -22.91
N PRO A 226 15.24 9.33 -22.53
CA PRO A 226 16.36 9.34 -23.46
C PRO A 226 16.35 8.07 -24.33
N ALA A 227 16.85 8.19 -25.55
CA ALA A 227 17.20 7.01 -26.33
C ALA A 227 18.55 6.45 -25.88
N ASP A 228 18.76 5.14 -26.04
CA ASP A 228 19.98 4.46 -25.59
C ASP A 228 21.27 5.07 -26.16
N LEU A 229 21.21 5.53 -27.41
CA LEU A 229 22.35 6.15 -28.11
C LEU A 229 22.65 7.59 -27.65
N GLY A 230 21.81 8.19 -26.79
CA GLY A 230 22.05 9.51 -26.19
C GLY A 230 21.86 10.73 -27.12
N MET A 231 21.40 10.54 -28.35
CA MET A 231 21.28 11.60 -29.37
C MET A 231 19.88 12.23 -29.48
N HIS A 232 18.86 11.59 -28.89
CA HIS A 232 17.48 12.07 -28.91
C HIS A 232 16.76 11.65 -27.62
N TYR A 233 15.71 12.37 -27.27
CA TYR A 233 14.86 12.04 -26.12
C TYR A 233 13.43 12.52 -26.36
N LEU A 234 12.48 11.88 -25.68
CA LEU A 234 11.12 12.41 -25.54
C LEU A 234 11.07 13.34 -24.34
N ALA A 235 10.49 14.53 -24.52
CA ALA A 235 10.05 15.38 -23.43
C ALA A 235 8.52 15.31 -23.34
N MET A 236 8.00 15.04 -22.15
CA MET A 236 6.57 14.99 -21.87
C MET A 236 6.30 15.94 -20.70
N ALA A 237 5.97 17.19 -21.01
CA ALA A 237 5.72 18.20 -20.00
C ALA A 237 4.36 17.96 -19.34
N LYS A 238 4.30 18.07 -18.02
CA LYS A 238 3.05 17.94 -17.24
C LYS A 238 2.01 18.97 -17.68
N ALA A 239 2.44 20.20 -17.98
CA ALA A 239 1.59 21.28 -18.47
C ALA A 239 0.92 20.99 -19.84
N LEU A 240 1.40 19.97 -20.57
CA LEU A 240 0.84 19.51 -21.84
C LEU A 240 0.21 18.11 -21.71
N ASP A 241 -0.25 17.76 -20.51
CA ASP A 241 -0.79 16.45 -20.18
C ASP A 241 0.13 15.28 -20.56
N TYR A 242 1.45 15.51 -20.52
CA TYR A 242 2.49 14.55 -20.90
C TYR A 242 2.41 14.10 -22.38
N GLN A 243 1.91 14.93 -23.28
CA GLN A 243 2.04 14.65 -24.73
C GLN A 243 3.52 14.55 -25.13
N PRO A 244 3.94 13.49 -25.85
CA PRO A 244 5.34 13.30 -26.21
C PRO A 244 5.80 14.28 -27.28
N VAL A 245 6.93 14.94 -27.01
CA VAL A 245 7.64 15.79 -27.97
C VAL A 245 9.00 15.18 -28.23
N ASN A 246 9.30 14.91 -29.51
CA ASN A 246 10.63 14.47 -29.93
C ASN A 246 11.61 15.65 -29.88
N CYS A 247 12.66 15.50 -29.07
CA CYS A 247 13.73 16.48 -28.94
C CYS A 247 15.03 15.90 -29.50
N TRP A 248 15.60 16.63 -30.46
CA TRP A 248 16.94 16.39 -30.98
C TRP A 248 17.92 17.32 -30.26
N ARG A 249 19.08 16.80 -29.90
CA ARG A 249 20.22 17.65 -29.53
C ARG A 249 20.98 18.10 -30.76
#